data_AF-A0A8K0GAH0-F1
#
_entry.id   AF-A0A8K0GAH0-F1
#
_cell.length_a   1.000
_cell.length_b   1.000
_cell.length_c   1.000
_cell.angle_alpha   90.00
_cell.angle_beta   90.00
_cell.angle_gamma   90.00
#
_symmetry.space_group_name_H-M   'P 1'
#
loop_
_entity.id
_entity.type
_entity.pdbx_description
1 polymer ?
#
loop_
_entity_poly.entity_id
_entity_poly.type
_entity_poly.pdbx_seq_one_letter_code
_entity_poly.pdbx_strand_id
1 'polypeptide(L)'
;MKVSTFLGIFLSFAALVLSINVTKFKCKKGVRYVENHCNECYCQENGMLRCNLIGCESHYDPILRNCPIGYMWTQDCERCWCVIYIGTLCTTECRRRFQ
;
A
#
# COMPACT_ATOMS: atom_id res chain seq x y z
N MET A 1 -2.66 1.33 -48.07
CA MET A 1 -2.20 1.96 -46.82
C MET A 1 -3.27 1.78 -45.75
N LYS A 2 -3.02 1.00 -44.68
CA LYS A 2 -3.74 1.00 -43.38
C LYS A 2 -3.34 -0.16 -42.45
N VAL A 3 -2.85 -1.29 -42.97
CA VAL A 3 -2.48 -2.47 -42.15
C VAL A 3 -1.31 -2.19 -41.19
N SER A 4 -0.27 -1.49 -41.66
CA SER A 4 0.89 -1.14 -40.84
C SER A 4 0.56 -0.17 -39.71
N THR A 5 -0.41 0.73 -39.92
CA THR A 5 -0.88 1.69 -38.91
C THR A 5 -1.68 1.00 -37.81
N PHE A 6 -2.55 0.04 -38.15
CA PHE A 6 -3.33 -0.73 -37.17
C PHE A 6 -2.44 -1.65 -36.32
N LEU A 7 -1.43 -2.30 -36.92
CA LEU A 7 -0.49 -3.14 -36.17
C LEU A 7 0.36 -2.31 -35.19
N GLY A 8 0.77 -1.10 -35.60
CA GLY A 8 1.50 -0.16 -34.73
C GLY A 8 0.67 0.34 -33.53
N ILE A 9 -0.63 0.60 -33.73
CA ILE A 9 -1.55 1.00 -32.66
C ILE A 9 -1.83 -0.16 -31.69
N PHE A 10 -2.00 -1.40 -32.20
CA PHE A 10 -2.20 -2.57 -31.35
C PHE A 10 -0.96 -2.89 -30.49
N LEU A 11 0.23 -2.79 -31.07
CA LEU A 11 1.49 -3.02 -30.35
C LEU A 11 1.74 -1.95 -29.27
N SER A 12 1.39 -0.68 -29.53
CA SER A 12 1.52 0.39 -28.54
C SER A 12 0.51 0.24 -27.39
N PHE A 13 -0.73 -0.15 -27.69
CA PHE A 13 -1.74 -0.44 -26.66
C PHE A 13 -1.36 -1.66 -25.81
N ALA A 14 -0.84 -2.73 -26.42
CA ALA A 14 -0.37 -3.91 -25.70
C ALA A 14 0.80 -3.60 -24.75
N ALA A 15 1.76 -2.77 -25.19
CA ALA A 15 2.85 -2.31 -24.32
C ALA A 15 2.37 -1.45 -23.14
N LEU A 16 1.33 -0.62 -23.35
CA LEU A 16 0.72 0.18 -22.31
C LEU A 16 0.00 -0.70 -21.27
N VAL A 17 -0.71 -1.75 -21.71
CA VAL A 17 -1.42 -2.71 -20.84
C VAL A 17 -0.45 -3.56 -20.01
N LEU A 18 0.71 -3.93 -20.55
CA LEU A 18 1.72 -4.71 -19.82
C LEU A 18 2.43 -3.92 -18.70
N SER A 19 2.32 -2.60 -18.71
CA SER A 19 2.99 -1.72 -17.74
C SER A 19 2.21 -1.55 -16.42
N ILE A 20 0.96 -2.02 -16.35
CA ILE A 20 0.10 -1.86 -15.17
C ILE A 20 0.29 -3.02 -14.18
N ASN A 21 1.53 -3.26 -13.75
CA ASN A 21 1.79 -4.15 -12.63
C ASN A 21 1.41 -3.43 -11.33
N VAL A 22 0.12 -3.43 -10.97
CA VAL A 22 -0.32 -3.01 -9.63
C VAL A 22 0.22 -4.03 -8.64
N THR A 23 1.45 -3.79 -8.17
CA THR A 23 2.11 -4.65 -7.19
C THR A 23 1.32 -4.59 -5.90
N LYS A 24 0.66 -5.71 -5.56
CA LYS A 24 -0.04 -5.86 -4.29
C LYS A 24 0.97 -5.73 -3.16
N PHE A 25 0.72 -4.84 -2.20
CA PHE A 25 1.58 -4.66 -1.03
C PHE A 25 1.85 -6.00 -0.33
N LYS A 26 3.12 -6.26 -0.01
CA LYS A 26 3.57 -7.39 0.81
C LYS A 26 4.35 -6.85 2.00
N CYS A 27 3.95 -7.24 3.21
CA CYS A 27 4.67 -6.85 4.41
C CYS A 27 6.00 -7.63 4.55
N LYS A 28 6.89 -7.15 5.41
CA LYS A 28 8.18 -7.78 5.71
C LYS A 28 8.19 -8.38 7.11
N LYS A 29 8.63 -9.64 7.25
CA LYS A 29 8.81 -10.31 8.54
C LYS A 29 9.77 -9.49 9.43
N GLY A 30 9.44 -9.38 10.71
CA GLY A 30 10.21 -8.61 11.70
C GLY A 30 9.92 -7.10 11.70
N VAL A 31 9.23 -6.57 10.68
CA VAL A 31 8.74 -5.19 10.67
C VAL A 31 7.37 -5.13 11.34
N ARG A 32 7.19 -4.15 12.22
CA ARG A 32 5.91 -3.81 12.83
C ARG A 32 5.24 -2.72 12.02
N TYR A 33 3.92 -2.81 11.91
CA TYR A 33 3.11 -1.85 11.18
C TYR A 33 1.96 -1.34 12.03
N VAL A 34 1.43 -0.20 11.65
CA VAL A 34 0.22 0.39 12.21
C VAL A 34 -0.72 0.75 11.07
N GLU A 35 -1.93 0.21 11.12
CA GLU A 35 -3.03 0.49 10.20
C GLU A 35 -3.83 1.69 10.72
N ASN A 36 -4.05 2.68 9.85
CA ASN A 36 -4.85 3.88 10.09
C ASN A 36 -4.52 4.56 11.43
N HIS A 37 -3.22 4.61 11.75
CA HIS A 37 -2.66 5.13 13.01
C HIS A 37 -3.19 4.47 14.29
N CYS A 38 -3.86 3.32 14.19
CA CYS A 38 -4.59 2.70 15.28
C CYS A 38 -4.20 1.23 15.47
N ASN A 39 -4.64 0.33 14.58
CA ASN A 39 -4.44 -1.11 14.78
C ASN A 39 -2.97 -1.47 14.57
N GLU A 40 -2.41 -2.20 15.53
CA GLU A 40 -1.06 -2.74 15.40
C GLU A 40 -1.08 -4.02 14.57
N CYS A 41 -0.14 -4.12 13.65
CA CYS A 41 -0.05 -5.22 12.72
C CYS A 41 1.35 -5.86 12.71
N TYR A 42 1.38 -7.15 12.41
CA TYR A 42 2.59 -7.93 12.21
C TYR A 42 2.53 -8.71 10.90
N CYS A 43 3.71 -9.01 10.37
CA CYS A 43 3.83 -9.78 9.15
C CYS A 43 4.06 -11.26 9.43
N GLN A 44 3.21 -12.11 8.86
CA GLN A 44 3.36 -13.56 8.89
C GLN A 44 4.44 -14.02 7.88
N GLU A 45 4.87 -15.28 7.98
CA GLU A 45 5.96 -15.82 7.14
C GLU A 45 5.63 -15.83 5.64
N ASN A 46 4.35 -15.98 5.30
CA ASN A 46 3.86 -15.95 3.94
C ASN A 46 3.65 -14.52 3.38
N GLY A 47 4.06 -13.48 4.11
CA GLY A 47 3.89 -12.08 3.71
C GLY A 47 2.47 -11.54 3.91
N MET A 48 1.61 -12.25 4.64
CA MET A 48 0.29 -11.73 5.03
C MET A 48 0.39 -10.83 6.26
N LEU A 49 -0.31 -9.71 6.19
CA LEU A 49 -0.46 -8.80 7.31
C LEU A 49 -1.58 -9.29 8.24
N ARG A 50 -1.33 -9.28 9.55
CA ARG A 50 -2.33 -9.54 10.60
C ARG A 50 -2.35 -8.36 11.55
N CYS A 51 -3.52 -7.76 11.73
CA CYS A 51 -3.73 -6.63 12.63
C CYS A 51 -4.58 -7.06 13.82
N ASN A 52 -4.39 -6.43 14.97
CA ASN A 52 -5.39 -6.45 16.03
C ASN A 52 -6.64 -5.67 15.57
N LEU A 53 -7.76 -5.87 16.25
CA LEU A 53 -9.01 -5.15 15.98
C LEU A 53 -9.41 -4.42 17.25
N ILE A 54 -8.89 -3.20 17.40
CA ILE A 54 -9.28 -2.30 18.47
C ILE A 54 -10.27 -1.25 17.92
N GLY A 55 -11.15 -0.74 18.78
CA GLY A 55 -12.07 0.32 18.37
C GLY A 55 -11.30 1.60 18.06
N CYS A 56 -11.18 1.98 16.79
CA CYS A 56 -10.46 3.16 16.37
C CYS A 56 -11.41 4.37 16.23
N GLU A 57 -11.17 5.46 16.96
CA GLU A 57 -11.84 6.75 16.65
C GLU A 57 -11.46 7.24 15.24
N SER A 58 -10.26 6.91 14.77
CA SER A 58 -9.80 7.20 13.41
C SER A 58 -10.60 6.50 12.31
N HIS A 59 -11.53 5.60 12.65
CA HIS A 59 -12.48 5.05 11.69
C HIS A 59 -13.32 6.11 10.98
N TYR A 60 -13.44 7.30 11.57
CA TYR A 60 -14.13 8.46 11.02
C TYR A 60 -13.23 9.41 10.23
N ASP A 61 -11.91 9.21 10.23
CA ASP A 61 -11.01 10.02 9.42
C ASP A 61 -11.03 9.51 7.97
N PRO A 62 -11.67 10.22 7.03
CA PRO A 62 -11.77 9.78 5.66
C PRO A 62 -10.42 9.83 4.95
N ILE A 63 -9.44 10.62 5.42
CA ILE A 63 -8.13 10.77 4.80
C ILE A 63 -7.33 9.48 4.97
N LEU A 64 -7.38 8.89 6.17
CA LEU A 64 -6.63 7.69 6.49
C LEU A 64 -7.10 6.46 5.69
N ARG A 65 -8.41 6.36 5.42
CA ARG A 65 -8.97 5.26 4.61
C ARG A 65 -8.96 5.51 3.11
N ASN A 66 -9.08 6.77 2.67
CA ASN A 66 -9.26 7.14 1.26
C ASN A 66 -8.00 7.79 0.66
N CYS A 67 -6.82 7.35 1.08
CA CYS A 67 -5.58 7.71 0.40
C CYS A 67 -5.55 7.15 -1.04
N PRO A 68 -4.74 7.71 -1.95
CA PRO A 68 -4.62 7.18 -3.31
C PRO A 68 -3.94 5.80 -3.30
N ILE A 69 -4.63 4.76 -3.76
CA ILE A 69 -4.14 3.37 -3.71
C ILE A 69 -2.75 3.25 -4.39
N GLY A 70 -1.82 2.57 -3.72
CA GLY A 70 -0.45 2.37 -4.22
C GLY A 70 0.47 3.56 -3.96
N TYR A 71 -0.06 4.68 -3.47
CA TYR A 71 0.77 5.80 -3.03
C TYR A 71 1.62 5.40 -1.82
N MET A 72 2.86 5.88 -1.80
CA MET A 72 3.83 5.61 -0.75
C MET A 72 4.50 6.92 -0.37
N TRP A 73 4.67 7.14 0.93
CA TRP A 73 5.32 8.34 1.46
C TRP A 73 6.14 7.99 2.70
N THR A 74 6.97 8.94 3.12
CA THR A 74 7.66 8.88 4.40
C THR A 74 7.14 10.03 5.25
N GLN A 75 6.73 9.73 6.49
CA GLN A 75 6.36 10.71 7.48
C GLN A 75 7.35 10.57 8.64
N ASP A 76 8.17 11.60 8.84
CA ASP A 76 9.35 11.57 9.69
C ASP A 76 10.30 10.42 9.33
N CYS A 77 10.18 9.30 10.02
CA CYS A 77 10.98 8.10 9.86
C CYS A 77 10.12 6.83 9.69
N GLU A 78 8.80 6.99 9.60
CA GLU A 78 7.87 5.93 9.26
C GLU A 78 7.67 5.89 7.74
N ARG A 79 7.80 4.71 7.14
CA ARG A 79 7.37 4.50 5.75
C ARG A 79 5.91 4.11 5.75
N CYS A 80 5.11 4.77 4.92
CA CYS A 80 3.68 4.58 4.83
C CYS A 80 3.25 4.22 3.41
N TRP A 81 2.24 3.37 3.32
CA TRP A 81 1.62 2.89 2.09
C TRP A 81 0.12 3.08 2.15
N CYS A 82 -0.47 3.42 1.02
CA CYS A 82 -1.89 3.30 0.82
C CYS A 82 -2.24 1.94 0.21
N VAL A 83 -2.85 1.07 1.01
CA VAL A 83 -3.14 -0.32 0.64
C VAL A 83 -4.64 -0.51 0.43
N ILE A 84 -5.00 -1.19 -0.66
CA ILE A 84 -6.40 -1.50 -0.97
C ILE A 84 -7.11 -2.19 0.19
N TYR A 85 -8.33 -1.75 0.50
CA TYR A 85 -9.19 -2.19 1.61
C TYR A 85 -8.67 -1.96 3.04
N ILE A 86 -7.43 -1.51 3.20
CA ILE A 86 -6.81 -1.20 4.49
C ILE A 86 -6.79 0.32 4.72
N GLY A 87 -6.42 1.10 3.71
CA GLY A 87 -6.13 2.51 3.84
C GLY A 87 -4.66 2.74 4.12
N THR A 88 -4.35 3.56 5.12
CA THR A 88 -2.99 3.94 5.48
C THR A 88 -2.34 2.85 6.33
N LEU A 89 -1.16 2.39 5.92
CA LEU A 89 -0.36 1.43 6.67
C LEU A 89 1.06 1.97 6.82
N CYS A 90 1.53 2.18 8.04
CA CYS A 90 2.85 2.75 8.31
C CYS A 90 3.73 1.78 9.10
N THR A 91 5.05 1.78 8.89
CA THR A 91 5.99 1.09 9.78
C THR A 91 6.09 1.80 11.12
N THR A 92 6.28 1.07 12.22
CA THR A 92 6.48 1.69 13.55
C THR A 92 7.96 1.82 13.92
N GLU A 93 8.85 2.04 12.95
CA GLU A 93 10.31 2.09 13.17
C GLU A 93 10.72 3.12 14.24
N CYS A 94 9.89 4.14 14.49
CA CYS A 94 10.20 5.22 15.41
C CYS A 94 9.46 5.22 16.75
N ARG A 95 8.32 4.53 16.88
CA ARG A 95 7.62 4.42 18.18
C ARG A 95 8.46 3.77 19.28
N ARG A 96 9.54 3.06 18.95
CA ARG A 96 10.44 2.41 19.92
C ARG A 96 11.66 3.23 20.36
N ARG A 97 11.88 4.44 19.83
CA ARG A 97 13.05 5.26 20.24
C ARG A 97 12.81 6.13 21.49
N PHE A 98 11.60 6.15 22.02
CA PHE A 98 11.20 6.98 23.16
C PHE A 98 10.55 6.17 24.30
N GLN A 99 10.79 4.86 24.36
CA GLN A 99 10.46 4.01 25.52
C GLN A 99 11.73 3.46 26.16
#